data_AF-M0ZQS7-F1
#
_entry.id   AF-M0ZQS7-F1
#
_cell.length_a   1.000
_cell.length_b   1.000
_cell.length_c   1.000
_cell.angle_alpha   90.00
_cell.angle_beta   90.00
_cell.angle_gamma   90.00
#
_symmetry.space_group_name_H-M   'P 1'
#
loop_
_entity.id
_entity.type
_entity.pdbx_description
1 polymer ?
#
loop_
_entity_poly.entity_id
_entity_poly.type
_entity_poly.pdbx_seq_one_letter_code
_entity_poly.pdbx_strand_id
1 'polypeptide(L)'
;MSLELSPPGYNNPTTCTTQATPDYSPPKYLQDDSLSEECKKLLSILPKEKGWIRSYIYNYQGCWTPPRFLQGVIACQQQFQAEDSDIILVTNPKSGTTWLKSLLFAIMNRVKHPIFEPNHPLLVKNSHVLVPSPERTFYVDGQVPNLSTFTSPRLLATHVPFASLPKSVLDSRTKLIYLCRNPIYGYFYFDVAFFKLFKTSSQRYTNFIEEMFDLFCEGLSLHGPFWNHVLDYWKQSIEKPNKILFCMYEEIKEKPKIQLKHLAEFLECPFSIEEENCGVVDEILRMCSFENLSNLEVNINGKLPTGERNKYFFIKEKLEIGRIIFVTPRAYTLDVVGTRRPLLAPREPLAWLLNSAET
;
A
#
# COMPACT_ATOMS: atom_id res chain seq x y z
N MET A 1 -77.53 1.37 -29.15
CA MET A 1 -77.41 2.64 -28.40
C MET A 1 -76.50 2.35 -27.23
N SER A 2 -75.19 2.54 -27.49
CA SER A 2 -74.09 2.08 -26.65
C SER A 2 -73.78 3.13 -25.61
N LEU A 3 -73.84 2.77 -24.33
CA LEU A 3 -73.43 3.61 -23.21
C LEU A 3 -71.99 3.25 -22.85
N GLU A 4 -71.06 4.13 -23.22
CA GLU A 4 -69.66 4.09 -22.79
C GLU A 4 -69.55 4.52 -21.32
N LEU A 5 -69.00 3.64 -20.49
CA LEU A 5 -68.62 3.91 -19.10
C LEU A 5 -67.16 4.35 -19.07
N SER A 6 -66.91 5.52 -18.48
CA SER A 6 -65.59 6.15 -18.32
C SER A 6 -64.64 5.30 -17.45
N PRO A 7 -63.33 5.25 -17.75
CA PRO A 7 -62.37 4.54 -16.92
C PRO A 7 -61.99 5.35 -15.66
N PRO A 8 -61.72 4.66 -14.53
CA PRO A 8 -61.45 5.30 -13.24
C PRO A 8 -60.00 5.79 -13.10
N GLY A 9 -59.83 6.72 -12.15
CA GLY A 9 -58.68 7.60 -11.97
C GLY A 9 -57.35 6.92 -11.66
N TYR A 10 -56.30 7.64 -12.05
CA TYR A 10 -54.91 7.40 -11.70
C TYR A 10 -54.71 7.44 -10.18
N ASN A 11 -54.46 6.28 -9.58
CA ASN A 11 -53.83 6.17 -8.27
C ASN A 11 -52.31 6.21 -8.47
N ASN A 12 -51.65 7.25 -7.98
CA ASN A 12 -50.20 7.27 -7.75
C ASN A 12 -49.88 6.43 -6.52
N PRO A 13 -48.96 5.46 -6.60
CA PRO A 13 -48.32 4.96 -5.40
C PRO A 13 -46.82 5.24 -5.40
N THR A 14 -46.37 5.57 -4.19
CA THR A 14 -45.04 5.33 -3.64
C THR A 14 -43.95 6.34 -3.95
N THR A 15 -43.85 7.31 -3.03
CA THR A 15 -42.61 7.75 -2.37
C THR A 15 -41.36 7.03 -2.87
N CYS A 16 -40.58 7.74 -3.69
CA CYS A 16 -39.20 7.43 -3.97
C CYS A 16 -38.43 7.60 -2.66
N THR A 17 -38.19 6.49 -1.95
CA THR A 17 -37.16 6.43 -0.92
C THR A 17 -35.85 6.76 -1.61
N THR A 18 -35.37 7.98 -1.41
CA THR A 18 -34.01 8.38 -1.71
C THR A 18 -33.10 7.40 -0.98
N GLN A 19 -32.58 6.40 -1.70
CA GLN A 19 -31.44 5.64 -1.24
C GLN A 19 -30.35 6.66 -0.98
N ALA A 20 -30.04 6.89 0.30
CA ALA A 20 -28.94 7.74 0.70
C ALA A 20 -27.71 7.27 -0.08
N THR A 21 -27.15 8.15 -0.91
CA THR A 21 -25.83 7.93 -1.51
C THR A 21 -24.89 7.60 -0.36
N PRO A 22 -24.20 6.45 -0.37
CA PRO A 22 -23.34 6.10 0.75
C PRO A 22 -22.30 7.21 0.89
N ASP A 23 -22.19 7.78 2.09
CA ASP A 23 -21.23 8.82 2.43
C ASP A 23 -19.81 8.24 2.35
N TYR A 24 -19.26 8.21 1.15
CA TYR A 24 -17.87 7.84 0.88
C TYR A 24 -16.99 9.08 1.02
N SER A 25 -16.86 9.60 2.24
CA SER A 25 -15.75 10.49 2.55
C SER A 25 -14.44 9.71 2.31
N PRO A 26 -13.47 10.27 1.56
CA PRO A 26 -12.20 9.58 1.40
C PRO A 26 -11.46 9.54 2.74
N PRO A 27 -10.46 8.64 2.85
CA PRO A 27 -9.56 8.62 3.99
C PRO A 27 -8.96 10.00 4.27
N LYS A 28 -8.70 10.31 5.54
CA LYS A 28 -8.25 11.63 6.01
C LYS A 28 -7.09 12.18 5.20
N TYR A 29 -6.07 11.37 4.94
CA TYR A 29 -4.86 11.77 4.22
C TYR A 29 -5.07 12.17 2.75
N LEU A 30 -6.27 11.94 2.20
CA LEU A 30 -6.67 12.33 0.85
C LEU A 30 -7.69 13.46 0.82
N GLN A 31 -8.02 14.04 1.96
CA GLN A 31 -8.88 15.21 2.04
C GLN A 31 -8.05 16.48 1.79
N ASP A 32 -8.65 17.49 1.17
CA ASP A 32 -7.97 18.76 0.82
C ASP A 32 -8.14 19.83 1.93
N ASP A 33 -8.74 19.46 3.05
CA ASP A 33 -9.02 20.32 4.21
C ASP A 33 -7.95 20.17 5.31
N SER A 34 -8.09 20.92 6.40
CA SER A 34 -7.24 20.81 7.60
C SER A 34 -5.72 20.98 7.35
N LEU A 35 -5.36 21.73 6.31
CA LEU A 35 -3.98 22.08 5.99
C LEU A 35 -3.51 23.25 6.87
N SER A 36 -2.32 23.14 7.44
CA SER A 36 -1.65 24.23 8.16
C SER A 36 -1.26 25.35 7.22
N GLU A 37 -1.06 26.56 7.75
CA GLU A 37 -0.64 27.72 6.96
C GLU A 37 0.76 27.51 6.36
N GLU A 38 1.64 26.82 7.06
CA GLU A 38 2.97 26.42 6.57
C GLU A 38 2.85 25.48 5.37
N CYS A 39 1.96 24.49 5.46
CA CYS A 39 1.69 23.56 4.35
C CYS A 39 1.13 24.31 3.14
N LYS A 40 0.15 25.19 3.32
CA LYS A 40 -0.41 26.01 2.23
C LYS A 40 0.64 26.88 1.53
N LYS A 41 1.53 27.51 2.30
CA LYS A 41 2.66 28.29 1.75
C LYS A 41 3.59 27.42 0.92
N LEU A 42 3.95 26.24 1.41
CA LEU A 42 4.78 25.31 0.65
C LEU A 42 4.08 24.83 -0.64
N LEU A 43 2.82 24.43 -0.56
CA LEU A 43 2.04 23.99 -1.73
C LEU A 43 1.97 25.07 -2.82
N SER A 44 2.01 26.36 -2.46
CA SER A 44 1.98 27.46 -3.42
C SER A 44 3.22 27.56 -4.32
N ILE A 45 4.35 26.96 -3.91
CA ILE A 45 5.62 27.00 -4.66
C ILE A 45 6.00 25.66 -5.29
N LEU A 46 5.33 24.56 -4.91
CA LEU A 46 5.62 23.25 -5.48
C LEU A 46 4.99 23.09 -6.86
N PRO A 47 5.63 22.34 -7.79
CA PRO A 47 4.98 21.90 -9.01
C PRO A 47 3.71 21.14 -8.67
N LYS A 48 2.62 21.45 -9.36
CA LYS A 48 1.33 20.78 -9.15
C LYS A 48 0.74 20.35 -10.48
N GLU A 49 0.13 19.17 -10.47
CA GLU A 49 -0.59 18.62 -11.61
C GLU A 49 -2.01 18.28 -11.19
N LYS A 50 -2.92 18.24 -12.17
CA LYS A 50 -4.30 17.84 -11.89
C LYS A 50 -4.30 16.38 -11.46
N GLY A 51 -4.69 16.14 -10.21
CA GLY A 51 -4.77 14.80 -9.67
C GLY A 51 -5.90 14.00 -10.32
N TRP A 52 -5.77 12.67 -10.32
CA TRP A 52 -6.82 11.81 -10.86
C TRP A 52 -8.03 11.78 -9.90
N ILE A 53 -7.80 11.67 -8.59
CA ILE A 53 -8.89 11.56 -7.60
C ILE A 53 -9.42 12.92 -7.14
N ARG A 54 -8.52 13.86 -6.84
CA ARG A 54 -8.80 15.16 -6.23
C ARG A 54 -8.18 16.29 -7.04
N SER A 55 -8.40 17.53 -6.59
CA SER A 55 -8.08 18.75 -7.35
C SER A 55 -6.66 18.77 -7.91
N TYR A 56 -5.63 18.64 -7.05
CA TYR A 56 -4.23 18.66 -7.45
C TYR A 56 -3.37 17.70 -6.63
N ILE A 57 -2.36 17.13 -7.28
CA ILE A 57 -1.22 16.45 -6.64
C ILE A 57 0.02 17.34 -6.78
N TYR A 58 0.91 17.28 -5.79
CA TYR A 58 2.07 18.16 -5.71
C TYR A 58 3.34 17.33 -5.73
N ASN A 59 4.33 17.76 -6.51
CA ASN A 59 5.63 17.12 -6.55
C ASN A 59 6.47 17.60 -5.37
N TYR A 60 6.80 16.69 -4.47
CA TYR A 60 7.70 16.93 -3.35
C TYR A 60 8.81 15.88 -3.37
N GLN A 61 10.06 16.35 -3.45
CA GLN A 61 11.26 15.49 -3.52
C GLN A 61 11.16 14.37 -4.57
N GLY A 62 10.59 14.69 -5.74
CA GLY A 62 10.46 13.75 -6.85
C GLY A 62 9.24 12.83 -6.78
N CYS A 63 8.34 13.02 -5.81
CA CYS A 63 7.14 12.20 -5.65
C CYS A 63 5.84 13.03 -5.68
N TRP A 64 4.85 12.56 -6.42
CA TRP A 64 3.54 13.20 -6.53
C TRP A 64 2.63 12.76 -5.39
N THR A 65 2.22 13.71 -4.55
CA THR A 65 1.47 13.43 -3.34
C THR A 65 0.26 14.36 -3.15
N PRO A 66 -0.83 13.88 -2.55
CA PRO A 66 -1.95 14.73 -2.11
C PRO A 66 -1.54 15.71 -1.00
N PRO A 67 -2.14 16.90 -0.91
CA PRO A 67 -1.77 17.94 0.05
C PRO A 67 -1.70 17.50 1.50
N ARG A 68 -2.74 16.82 2.00
CA ARG A 68 -2.82 16.43 3.41
C ARG A 68 -1.88 15.29 3.76
N PHE A 69 -1.62 14.37 2.82
CA PHE A 69 -0.55 13.38 2.98
C PHE A 69 0.82 14.06 3.03
N LEU A 70 1.09 15.02 2.13
CA LEU A 70 2.35 15.78 2.11
C LEU A 70 2.60 16.51 3.44
N GLN A 71 1.58 17.12 4.03
CA GLN A 71 1.67 17.70 5.38
C GLN A 71 2.19 16.68 6.40
N GLY A 72 1.61 15.47 6.40
CA GLY A 72 2.03 14.38 7.29
C GLY A 72 3.46 13.92 7.04
N VAL A 73 3.89 13.87 5.76
CA VAL A 73 5.28 13.53 5.39
C VAL A 73 6.26 14.56 5.95
N ILE A 74 5.99 15.86 5.76
CA ILE A 74 6.86 16.94 6.23
C ILE A 74 6.96 16.95 7.75
N ALA A 75 5.83 16.84 8.44
CA ALA A 75 5.81 16.77 9.90
C ALA A 75 6.56 15.53 10.40
N CYS A 76 6.39 14.37 9.75
CA CYS A 76 7.15 13.17 10.05
C CYS A 76 8.66 13.38 9.86
N GLN A 77 9.11 13.97 8.75
CA GLN A 77 10.53 14.26 8.51
C GLN A 77 11.15 15.19 9.56
N GLN A 78 10.38 16.15 10.07
CA GLN A 78 10.86 17.13 11.04
C GLN A 78 10.87 16.58 12.48
N GLN A 79 9.93 15.70 12.82
CA GLN A 79 9.65 15.35 14.21
C GLN A 79 9.94 13.89 14.56
N PHE A 80 9.89 12.97 13.59
CA PHE A 80 10.15 11.56 13.85
C PHE A 80 11.60 11.33 14.28
N GLN A 81 11.78 10.64 15.40
CA GLN A 81 13.09 10.24 15.92
C GLN A 81 13.20 8.72 15.86
N ALA A 82 14.06 8.24 14.96
CA ALA A 82 14.32 6.82 14.79
C ALA A 82 15.16 6.28 15.95
N GLU A 83 14.89 5.04 16.34
CA GLU A 83 15.74 4.26 17.23
C GLU A 83 16.56 3.27 16.39
N ASP A 84 17.78 2.96 16.84
CA ASP A 84 18.66 2.01 16.14
C ASP A 84 18.03 0.62 15.97
N SER A 85 17.15 0.23 16.88
CA SER A 85 16.42 -1.04 16.84
C SER A 85 15.17 -1.01 15.96
N ASP A 86 14.76 0.15 15.43
CA ASP A 86 13.53 0.24 14.63
C ASP A 86 13.61 -0.63 13.37
N ILE A 87 12.43 -1.14 12.99
CA ILE A 87 12.19 -1.82 11.73
C ILE A 87 11.11 -1.04 10.97
N ILE A 88 11.39 -0.64 9.74
CA ILE A 88 10.43 0.07 8.88
C ILE A 88 10.17 -0.74 7.62
N LEU A 89 8.92 -1.18 7.46
CA LEU A 89 8.42 -1.76 6.22
C LEU A 89 8.11 -0.64 5.22
N VAL A 90 8.84 -0.59 4.12
CA VAL A 90 8.58 0.33 3.02
C VAL A 90 7.88 -0.41 1.89
N THR A 91 6.76 0.13 1.40
CA THR A 91 6.12 -0.43 0.21
C THR A 91 5.58 0.69 -0.66
N ASN A 92 5.46 0.45 -1.95
CA ASN A 92 4.44 1.15 -2.73
C ASN A 92 3.03 0.74 -2.22
N PRO A 93 2.02 1.61 -2.30
CA PRO A 93 0.65 1.21 -1.98
C PRO A 93 0.24 -0.05 -2.75
N LYS A 94 -0.42 -0.97 -2.04
CA LYS A 94 -0.98 -2.23 -2.58
C LYS A 94 0.03 -3.24 -3.13
N SER A 95 1.30 -3.09 -2.76
CA SER A 95 2.33 -4.11 -3.00
C SER A 95 2.27 -5.33 -2.06
N GLY A 96 1.24 -5.45 -1.22
CA GLY A 96 1.13 -6.53 -0.22
C GLY A 96 1.39 -6.09 1.24
N THR A 97 1.35 -4.78 1.50
CA THR A 97 1.65 -4.17 2.80
C THR A 97 0.90 -4.82 3.96
N THR A 98 -0.42 -5.05 3.83
CA THR A 98 -1.23 -5.65 4.90
C THR A 98 -0.72 -7.02 5.32
N TRP A 99 -0.35 -7.85 4.34
CA TRP A 99 0.13 -9.20 4.57
C TRP A 99 1.52 -9.17 5.22
N LEU A 100 2.44 -8.38 4.67
CA LEU A 100 3.79 -8.30 5.22
C LEU A 100 3.82 -7.63 6.61
N LYS A 101 2.95 -6.65 6.89
CA LYS A 101 2.74 -6.12 8.26
C LYS A 101 2.38 -7.24 9.23
N SER A 102 1.44 -8.12 8.85
CA SER A 102 1.03 -9.24 9.69
C SER A 102 2.17 -10.25 9.91
N LEU A 103 2.89 -10.62 8.86
CA LEU A 103 4.02 -11.56 8.95
C LEU A 103 5.14 -11.01 9.84
N LEU A 104 5.57 -9.76 9.61
CA LEU A 104 6.62 -9.12 10.40
C LEU A 104 6.20 -8.96 11.87
N PHE A 105 4.95 -8.57 12.12
CA PHE A 105 4.43 -8.46 13.48
C PHE A 105 4.46 -9.82 14.19
N ALA A 106 3.98 -10.88 13.53
CA ALA A 106 4.00 -12.23 14.08
C ALA A 106 5.42 -12.72 14.37
N ILE A 107 6.36 -12.51 13.43
CA ILE A 107 7.78 -12.86 13.63
C ILE A 107 8.33 -12.15 14.86
N MET A 108 8.25 -10.81 14.91
CA MET A 108 8.91 -10.02 15.95
C MET A 108 8.29 -10.21 17.33
N ASN A 109 7.00 -10.56 17.40
CA ASN A 109 6.28 -10.65 18.67
C ASN A 109 5.97 -12.08 19.11
N ARG A 110 6.38 -13.13 18.38
CA ARG A 110 6.03 -14.53 18.70
C ARG A 110 6.41 -15.03 20.10
N VAL A 111 7.40 -14.39 20.75
CA VAL A 111 7.76 -14.69 22.15
C VAL A 111 6.80 -14.01 23.14
N LYS A 112 6.45 -12.75 22.86
CA LYS A 112 5.54 -11.93 23.70
C LYS A 112 4.08 -12.33 23.53
N HIS A 113 3.73 -12.71 22.30
CA HIS A 113 2.42 -13.15 21.86
C HIS A 113 2.61 -14.50 21.17
N PRO A 114 2.62 -15.60 21.94
CA PRO A 114 2.73 -16.94 21.39
C PRO A 114 1.72 -17.16 20.27
N ILE A 115 2.18 -17.77 19.18
CA ILE A 115 1.37 -17.89 17.96
C ILE A 115 0.09 -18.73 18.17
N PHE A 116 0.11 -19.66 19.12
CA PHE A 116 -1.04 -20.49 19.48
C PHE A 116 -1.98 -19.85 20.51
N GLU A 117 -1.73 -18.59 20.91
CA GLU A 117 -2.58 -17.88 21.87
C GLU A 117 -3.94 -17.49 21.23
N PRO A 118 -5.09 -17.81 21.87
CA PRO A 118 -6.41 -17.50 21.29
C PRO A 118 -6.66 -16.01 21.05
N ASN A 119 -6.01 -15.14 21.82
CA ASN A 119 -6.17 -13.68 21.78
C ASN A 119 -4.98 -12.97 21.12
N HIS A 120 -4.24 -13.65 20.24
CA HIS A 120 -3.12 -13.05 19.54
C HIS A 120 -3.55 -11.71 18.87
N PRO A 121 -2.76 -10.62 18.97
CA PRO A 121 -3.19 -9.29 18.54
C PRO A 121 -3.69 -9.23 17.09
N LEU A 122 -3.14 -10.03 16.17
CA LEU A 122 -3.59 -10.11 14.77
C LEU A 122 -5.00 -10.67 14.59
N LEU A 123 -5.55 -11.36 15.58
CA LEU A 123 -6.91 -11.92 15.53
C LEU A 123 -7.98 -10.88 15.93
N VAL A 124 -7.58 -9.87 16.71
CA VAL A 124 -8.49 -8.87 17.29
C VAL A 124 -8.23 -7.44 16.82
N LYS A 125 -7.09 -7.17 16.17
CA LYS A 125 -6.71 -5.87 15.61
C LYS A 125 -6.28 -6.00 14.16
N ASN A 126 -6.61 -5.00 13.35
CA ASN A 126 -6.09 -4.91 11.98
C ASN A 126 -4.57 -4.62 12.00
N SER A 127 -3.81 -5.22 11.08
CA SER A 127 -2.35 -5.08 11.05
C SER A 127 -1.86 -3.65 10.81
N HIS A 128 -2.68 -2.77 10.21
CA HIS A 128 -2.35 -1.34 10.07
C HIS A 128 -2.44 -0.56 11.38
N VAL A 129 -3.10 -1.09 12.41
CA VAL A 129 -3.08 -0.53 13.78
C VAL A 129 -1.83 -1.00 14.52
N LEU A 130 -1.44 -2.26 14.33
CA LEU A 130 -0.27 -2.86 14.99
C LEU A 130 1.05 -2.34 14.42
N VAL A 131 1.07 -2.06 13.12
CA VAL A 131 2.22 -1.51 12.39
C VAL A 131 1.77 -0.23 11.70
N PRO A 132 1.73 0.91 12.40
CA PRO A 132 1.21 2.15 11.86
C PRO A 132 2.17 2.79 10.84
N SER A 133 1.63 3.70 10.03
CA SER A 133 2.42 4.56 9.16
C SER A 133 2.41 5.97 9.72
N PRO A 134 3.48 6.43 10.41
CA PRO A 134 3.42 7.64 11.21
C PRO A 134 2.93 8.87 10.44
N GLU A 135 3.40 9.05 9.21
CA GLU A 135 3.02 10.15 8.31
C GLU A 135 1.52 10.16 8.02
N ARG A 136 0.90 8.98 7.95
CA ARG A 136 -0.52 8.80 7.60
C ARG A 136 -1.43 8.71 8.82
N THR A 137 -0.95 8.11 9.91
CA THR A 137 -1.75 7.79 11.09
C THR A 137 -1.75 8.92 12.12
N PHE A 138 -0.62 9.59 12.31
CA PHE A 138 -0.43 10.55 13.40
C PHE A 138 -0.16 11.96 12.86
N TYR A 139 0.90 12.12 12.07
CA TYR A 139 1.38 13.43 11.62
C TYR A 139 0.45 14.10 10.62
N VAL A 140 -0.41 13.35 9.92
CA VAL A 140 -1.40 13.89 8.98
C VAL A 140 -2.30 14.97 9.59
N ASP A 141 -2.63 14.82 10.89
CA ASP A 141 -3.48 15.72 11.66
C ASP A 141 -2.63 16.64 12.58
N GLY A 142 -1.32 16.77 12.33
CA GLY A 142 -0.40 17.56 13.14
C GLY A 142 -0.13 16.97 14.53
N GLN A 143 -0.49 15.71 14.77
CA GLN A 143 -0.25 15.06 16.05
C GLN A 143 1.19 14.57 16.12
N VAL A 144 1.86 14.82 17.25
CA VAL A 144 3.14 14.20 17.59
C VAL A 144 2.84 12.94 18.40
N PRO A 145 3.03 11.73 17.84
CA PRO A 145 2.72 10.51 18.56
C PRO A 145 3.74 10.29 19.68
N ASN A 146 3.26 9.86 20.86
CA ASN A 146 4.17 9.29 21.84
C ASN A 146 4.55 7.87 21.41
N LEU A 147 5.68 7.72 20.73
CA LEU A 147 6.16 6.43 20.25
C LEU A 147 6.71 5.52 21.37
N SER A 148 6.90 6.03 22.59
CA SER A 148 7.36 5.23 23.74
C SER A 148 6.36 4.16 24.18
N THR A 149 5.12 4.21 23.69
CA THR A 149 4.09 3.19 23.98
C THR A 149 4.26 1.93 23.12
N PHE A 150 5.04 2.00 22.04
CA PHE A 150 5.34 0.83 21.21
C PHE A 150 6.41 -0.03 21.90
N THR A 151 6.29 -1.35 21.74
CA THR A 151 7.33 -2.26 22.23
C THR A 151 8.55 -2.12 21.33
N SER A 152 9.73 -1.86 21.89
CA SER A 152 10.98 -1.88 21.15
C SER A 152 11.42 -3.34 20.90
N PRO A 153 11.96 -3.68 19.72
CA PRO A 153 12.10 -2.84 18.52
C PRO A 153 10.75 -2.40 17.92
N ARG A 154 10.60 -1.12 17.57
CA ARG A 154 9.34 -0.61 17.01
C ARG A 154 9.22 -1.10 15.57
N LEU A 155 8.06 -1.66 15.23
CA LEU A 155 7.71 -2.06 13.88
C LEU A 155 6.75 -1.03 13.27
N LEU A 156 7.23 -0.32 12.24
CA LEU A 156 6.50 0.74 11.55
C LEU A 156 6.44 0.45 10.05
N ALA A 157 5.65 1.22 9.30
CA ALA A 157 5.63 1.12 7.85
C ALA A 157 5.49 2.47 7.17
N THR A 158 5.90 2.59 5.92
CA THR A 158 5.70 3.84 5.16
C THR A 158 5.55 3.58 3.67
N HIS A 159 4.95 4.56 2.98
CA HIS A 159 4.88 4.63 1.52
C HIS A 159 5.71 5.78 0.95
N VAL A 160 6.59 6.40 1.75
CA VAL A 160 7.40 7.52 1.27
C VAL A 160 8.59 7.04 0.44
N PRO A 161 8.97 7.77 -0.62
CA PRO A 161 10.18 7.49 -1.38
C PRO A 161 11.42 7.64 -0.47
N PHE A 162 12.53 7.03 -0.87
CA PHE A 162 13.76 7.03 -0.08
C PHE A 162 14.25 8.45 0.25
N ALA A 163 14.18 9.36 -0.73
CA ALA A 163 14.54 10.77 -0.56
C ALA A 163 13.70 11.51 0.49
N SER A 164 12.52 11.01 0.81
CA SER A 164 11.61 11.61 1.79
C SER A 164 11.63 10.93 3.16
N LEU A 165 12.50 9.94 3.38
CA LEU A 165 12.68 9.37 4.71
C LEU A 165 13.21 10.42 5.70
N PRO A 166 12.79 10.38 6.99
CA PRO A 166 13.38 11.24 8.01
C PRO A 166 14.88 11.02 8.11
N LYS A 167 15.65 12.11 8.31
CA LYS A 167 17.11 12.03 8.43
C LYS A 167 17.54 11.11 9.58
N SER A 168 16.80 11.08 10.69
CA SER A 168 17.07 10.16 11.80
C SER A 168 17.04 8.68 11.38
N VAL A 169 16.20 8.30 10.41
CA VAL A 169 16.16 6.93 9.86
C VAL A 169 17.40 6.65 9.01
N LEU A 170 17.83 7.63 8.22
CA LEU A 170 19.01 7.50 7.36
C LEU A 170 20.31 7.39 8.17
N ASP A 171 20.41 8.14 9.27
CA ASP A 171 21.62 8.25 10.10
C ASP A 171 21.73 7.15 11.18
N SER A 172 20.63 6.46 11.53
CA SER A 172 20.60 5.41 12.55
C SER A 172 20.86 4.00 12.00
N ARG A 173 20.84 2.98 12.86
CA ARG A 173 20.88 1.56 12.47
C ARG A 173 19.51 0.95 12.16
N THR A 174 18.44 1.75 12.12
CA THR A 174 17.10 1.31 11.73
C THR A 174 17.14 0.46 10.46
N LYS A 175 16.54 -0.74 10.51
CA LYS A 175 16.47 -1.62 9.34
C LYS A 175 15.24 -1.28 8.50
N LEU A 176 15.40 -1.34 7.19
CA LEU A 176 14.34 -1.14 6.21
C LEU A 176 14.08 -2.46 5.49
N ILE A 177 12.80 -2.80 5.32
CA ILE A 177 12.37 -3.90 4.47
C ILE A 177 11.54 -3.29 3.36
N TYR A 178 12.04 -3.32 2.13
CA TYR A 178 11.33 -2.85 0.96
C TYR A 178 10.56 -3.99 0.29
N LEU A 179 9.24 -3.84 0.13
CA LEU A 179 8.42 -4.80 -0.63
C LEU A 179 8.07 -4.23 -1.99
N CYS A 180 8.65 -4.83 -3.02
CA CYS A 180 8.29 -4.61 -4.40
C CYS A 180 7.21 -5.61 -4.85
N ARG A 181 6.35 -5.18 -5.76
CA ARG A 181 5.35 -6.00 -6.41
C ARG A 181 5.22 -5.51 -7.85
N ASN A 182 4.85 -6.39 -8.77
CA ASN A 182 4.55 -5.98 -10.14
C ASN A 182 3.57 -4.78 -10.16
N PRO A 183 3.91 -3.68 -10.86
CA PRO A 183 3.16 -2.42 -10.81
C PRO A 183 1.74 -2.55 -11.34
N ILE A 184 1.50 -3.43 -12.31
CA ILE A 184 0.20 -3.58 -12.96
C ILE A 184 -0.79 -4.19 -11.99
N TYR A 185 -0.46 -5.35 -11.40
CA TYR A 185 -1.38 -6.11 -10.56
C TYR A 185 -1.72 -5.43 -9.22
N GLY A 186 -0.77 -4.67 -8.67
CA GLY A 186 -0.93 -4.03 -7.37
C GLY A 186 -1.35 -2.57 -7.46
N TYR A 187 -0.47 -1.76 -8.05
CA TYR A 187 -0.51 -0.31 -7.92
C TYR A 187 -1.43 0.33 -8.95
N PHE A 188 -1.27 0.01 -10.23
CA PHE A 188 -2.08 0.60 -11.30
C PHE A 188 -3.57 0.29 -11.15
N TYR A 189 -3.93 -0.99 -10.96
CA TYR A 189 -5.34 -1.36 -10.74
C TYR A 189 -5.91 -0.75 -9.46
N PHE A 190 -5.08 -0.51 -8.45
CA PHE A 190 -5.52 0.23 -7.28
C PHE A 190 -5.86 1.67 -7.61
N ASP A 191 -4.98 2.40 -8.29
CA ASP A 191 -5.27 3.78 -8.67
C ASP A 191 -6.53 3.87 -9.52
N VAL A 192 -6.74 2.93 -10.44
CA VAL A 192 -7.98 2.81 -11.24
C VAL A 192 -9.20 2.55 -10.35
N ALA A 193 -9.13 1.60 -9.42
CA ALA A 193 -10.24 1.28 -8.52
C ALA A 193 -10.53 2.44 -7.56
N PHE A 194 -9.49 3.08 -7.04
CA PHE A 194 -9.57 4.19 -6.12
C PHE A 194 -10.15 5.42 -6.80
N PHE A 195 -9.74 5.72 -8.03
CA PHE A 195 -10.39 6.75 -8.85
C PHE A 195 -11.88 6.45 -9.02
N LYS A 196 -12.28 5.23 -9.37
CA LYS A 196 -13.70 4.89 -9.59
C LYS A 196 -14.54 5.15 -8.33
N LEU A 197 -13.97 4.96 -7.15
CA LEU A 197 -14.66 5.16 -5.87
C LEU A 197 -14.78 6.63 -5.47
N PHE A 198 -13.83 7.47 -5.86
CA PHE A 198 -13.72 8.85 -5.37
C PHE A 198 -13.77 9.93 -6.45
N LYS A 199 -14.03 9.55 -7.72
CA LYS A 199 -14.17 10.51 -8.82
C LYS A 199 -15.26 11.53 -8.53
N THR A 200 -15.00 12.78 -8.88
CA THR A 200 -16.02 13.84 -8.87
C THR A 200 -16.84 13.77 -10.16
N SER A 201 -18.10 14.18 -10.11
CA SER A 201 -19.09 14.07 -11.20
C SER A 201 -18.74 14.82 -12.50
N SER A 202 -17.64 15.58 -12.52
CA SER A 202 -17.20 16.40 -13.65
C SER A 202 -16.25 15.71 -14.64
N GLN A 203 -15.74 14.50 -14.32
CA GLN A 203 -14.78 13.79 -15.18
C GLN A 203 -15.46 12.75 -16.07
N ARG A 204 -15.65 13.09 -17.36
CA ARG A 204 -16.07 12.16 -18.41
C ARG A 204 -14.85 11.69 -19.19
N TYR A 205 -14.37 10.50 -18.86
CA TYR A 205 -13.33 9.83 -19.62
C TYR A 205 -13.98 8.73 -20.48
N THR A 206 -13.87 8.85 -21.79
CA THR A 206 -14.35 7.84 -22.75
C THR A 206 -13.40 6.64 -22.85
N ASN A 207 -12.08 6.85 -22.70
CA ASN A 207 -11.02 5.82 -22.67
C ASN A 207 -10.22 5.88 -21.35
N PHE A 208 -10.94 5.77 -20.23
CA PHE A 208 -10.42 6.07 -18.90
C PHE A 208 -9.20 5.24 -18.47
N ILE A 209 -9.16 3.96 -18.83
CA ILE A 209 -8.09 3.07 -18.35
C ILE A 209 -6.80 3.37 -19.10
N GLU A 210 -6.89 3.61 -20.41
CA GLU A 210 -5.78 3.95 -21.28
C GLU A 210 -5.15 5.29 -20.87
N GLU A 211 -5.97 6.32 -20.66
CA GLU A 211 -5.47 7.63 -20.21
C GLU A 211 -4.79 7.56 -18.83
N MET A 212 -5.34 6.76 -17.90
CA MET A 212 -4.72 6.53 -16.59
C MET A 212 -3.43 5.74 -16.70
N PHE A 213 -3.35 4.83 -17.66
CA PHE A 213 -2.14 4.05 -17.90
C PHE A 213 -1.03 4.93 -18.48
N ASP A 214 -1.36 5.82 -19.42
CA ASP A 214 -0.40 6.78 -19.97
C ASP A 214 0.15 7.70 -18.87
N LEU A 215 -0.73 8.27 -18.04
CA LEU A 215 -0.32 9.11 -16.91
C LEU A 215 0.49 8.31 -15.86
N PHE A 216 0.16 7.04 -15.62
CA PHE A 216 0.96 6.15 -14.77
C PHE A 216 2.37 5.95 -15.34
N CYS A 217 2.48 5.73 -16.64
CA CYS A 217 3.76 5.59 -17.35
C CYS A 217 4.58 6.88 -17.31
N GLU A 218 3.94 8.05 -17.39
CA GLU A 218 4.56 9.36 -17.18
C GLU A 218 4.94 9.63 -15.71
N GLY A 219 4.56 8.73 -14.79
CA GLY A 219 4.85 8.83 -13.36
C GLY A 219 3.91 9.76 -12.59
N LEU A 220 2.85 10.27 -13.22
CA LEU A 220 1.86 11.20 -12.65
C LEU A 220 0.78 10.49 -11.81
N SER A 221 1.17 9.51 -11.01
CA SER A 221 0.30 8.72 -10.14
C SER A 221 0.44 9.10 -8.67
N LEU A 222 -0.45 8.61 -7.81
CA LEU A 222 -0.35 8.85 -6.36
C LEU A 222 0.83 8.10 -5.78
N HIS A 223 1.80 8.81 -5.20
CA HIS A 223 3.09 8.24 -4.80
C HIS A 223 4.00 7.88 -5.99
N GLY A 224 3.68 8.36 -7.20
CA GLY A 224 4.50 8.17 -8.38
C GLY A 224 5.68 9.15 -8.43
N PRO A 225 6.69 8.92 -9.29
CA PRO A 225 6.79 7.81 -10.24
C PRO A 225 7.12 6.46 -9.57
N PHE A 226 6.39 5.41 -9.94
CA PHE A 226 6.59 4.06 -9.37
C PHE A 226 8.03 3.57 -9.53
N TRP A 227 8.62 3.77 -10.72
CA TRP A 227 9.95 3.29 -11.07
C TRP A 227 11.03 3.90 -10.19
N ASN A 228 10.99 5.21 -9.97
CA ASN A 228 11.94 5.92 -9.11
C ASN A 228 11.85 5.40 -7.68
N HIS A 229 10.63 5.23 -7.18
CA HIS A 229 10.40 4.67 -5.84
C HIS A 229 11.06 3.30 -5.70
N VAL A 230 10.92 2.39 -6.68
CA VAL A 230 11.56 1.07 -6.61
C VAL A 230 13.08 1.15 -6.76
N LEU A 231 13.56 1.89 -7.76
CA LEU A 231 14.97 1.96 -8.11
C LEU A 231 15.83 2.53 -6.98
N ASP A 232 15.36 3.55 -6.28
CA ASP A 232 16.11 4.16 -5.18
C ASP A 232 16.32 3.17 -4.03
N TYR A 233 15.27 2.47 -3.60
CA TYR A 233 15.40 1.46 -2.54
C TYR A 233 16.21 0.24 -2.99
N TRP A 234 16.13 -0.15 -4.25
CA TRP A 234 16.94 -1.23 -4.81
C TRP A 234 18.44 -0.88 -4.83
N LYS A 235 18.80 0.32 -5.31
CA LYS A 235 20.19 0.79 -5.27
C LYS A 235 20.72 0.82 -3.84
N GLN A 236 19.92 1.34 -2.92
CA GLN A 236 20.29 1.44 -1.51
C GLN A 236 20.40 0.07 -0.82
N SER A 237 19.62 -0.95 -1.24
CA SER A 237 19.77 -2.31 -0.70
C SER A 237 21.05 -2.99 -1.16
N ILE A 238 21.53 -2.70 -2.38
CA ILE A 238 22.84 -3.17 -2.85
C ILE A 238 23.97 -2.50 -2.07
N GLU A 239 23.88 -1.19 -1.84
CA GLU A 239 24.90 -0.44 -1.10
C GLU A 239 24.93 -0.78 0.40
N LYS A 240 23.77 -1.07 1.00
CA LYS A 240 23.61 -1.25 2.45
C LYS A 240 22.80 -2.52 2.77
N PRO A 241 23.26 -3.72 2.39
CA PRO A 241 22.49 -4.96 2.51
C PRO A 241 22.16 -5.36 3.96
N ASN A 242 22.98 -4.94 4.92
CA ASN A 242 22.73 -5.19 6.35
C ASN A 242 21.66 -4.25 6.94
N LYS A 243 21.35 -3.13 6.26
CA LYS A 243 20.37 -2.13 6.69
C LYS A 243 19.08 -2.24 5.90
N ILE A 244 19.14 -2.60 4.61
CA ILE A 244 17.99 -2.57 3.70
C ILE A 244 17.84 -3.92 3.01
N LEU A 245 16.76 -4.62 3.32
CA LEU A 245 16.35 -5.84 2.62
C LEU A 245 15.35 -5.49 1.53
N PHE A 246 15.60 -5.94 0.30
CA PHE A 246 14.68 -5.79 -0.82
C PHE A 246 13.99 -7.13 -1.10
N CYS A 247 12.66 -7.16 -1.09
CA CYS A 247 11.84 -8.34 -1.27
C CYS A 247 10.86 -8.18 -2.44
N MET A 248 10.55 -9.29 -3.11
CA MET A 248 9.48 -9.37 -4.10
C MET A 248 8.25 -10.07 -3.51
N TYR A 249 7.08 -9.47 -3.62
CA TYR A 249 5.81 -10.05 -3.18
C TYR A 249 5.56 -11.43 -3.80
N GLU A 250 5.86 -11.55 -5.10
CA GLU A 250 5.70 -12.79 -5.85
C GLU A 250 6.58 -13.92 -5.31
N GLU A 251 7.81 -13.62 -4.85
CA GLU A 251 8.70 -14.62 -4.24
C GLU A 251 8.22 -15.07 -2.86
N ILE A 252 7.69 -14.13 -2.05
CA ILE A 252 7.08 -14.47 -0.76
C ILE A 252 5.85 -15.36 -0.99
N LYS A 253 5.06 -15.07 -2.03
CA LYS A 253 3.89 -15.89 -2.39
C LYS A 253 4.28 -17.28 -2.90
N GLU A 254 5.33 -17.39 -3.72
CA GLU A 254 5.80 -18.66 -4.28
C GLU A 254 6.43 -19.56 -3.21
N LYS A 255 7.26 -18.98 -2.31
CA LYS A 255 8.05 -19.73 -1.32
C LYS A 255 7.90 -19.15 0.08
N PRO A 256 6.68 -19.16 0.65
CA PRO A 256 6.38 -18.42 1.87
C PRO A 256 7.21 -18.87 3.07
N LYS A 257 7.45 -20.17 3.26
CA LYS A 257 8.28 -20.66 4.39
C LYS A 257 9.72 -20.18 4.32
N ILE A 258 10.32 -20.27 3.13
CA ILE A 258 11.73 -19.87 2.91
C ILE A 258 11.87 -18.37 3.14
N GLN A 259 10.97 -17.58 2.55
CA GLN A 259 11.01 -16.13 2.70
C GLN A 259 10.69 -15.68 4.14
N LEU A 260 9.81 -16.37 4.85
CA LEU A 260 9.53 -16.06 6.25
C LEU A 260 10.75 -16.26 7.15
N LYS A 261 11.52 -17.34 6.92
CA LYS A 261 12.78 -17.59 7.63
C LYS A 261 13.84 -16.55 7.30
N HIS A 262 13.99 -16.21 6.01
CA HIS A 262 14.90 -15.17 5.57
C HIS A 262 14.58 -13.79 6.17
N LEU A 263 13.28 -13.44 6.26
CA LEU A 263 12.84 -12.25 6.97
C LEU A 263 13.21 -12.30 8.46
N ALA A 264 13.00 -13.44 9.12
CA ALA A 264 13.34 -13.60 10.53
C ALA A 264 14.86 -13.50 10.80
N GLU A 265 15.69 -14.04 9.89
CA GLU A 265 17.15 -13.88 9.92
C GLU A 265 17.56 -12.42 9.77
N PHE A 266 17.01 -11.69 8.78
CA PHE A 266 17.30 -10.27 8.59
C PHE A 266 16.87 -9.43 9.80
N LEU A 267 15.77 -9.80 10.46
CA LEU A 267 15.29 -9.19 11.70
C LEU A 267 16.09 -9.59 12.95
N GLU A 268 17.16 -10.39 12.82
CA GLU A 268 17.99 -10.89 13.93
C GLU A 268 17.18 -11.71 14.96
N CYS A 269 16.10 -12.35 14.52
CA CYS A 269 15.30 -13.25 15.34
C CYS A 269 14.99 -14.53 14.55
N PRO A 270 16.00 -15.32 14.14
CA PRO A 270 15.79 -16.55 13.38
C PRO A 270 14.92 -17.54 14.17
N PHE A 271 14.24 -18.42 13.46
CA PHE A 271 13.51 -19.51 14.09
C PHE A 271 14.49 -20.56 14.62
N SER A 272 14.25 -21.03 15.84
CA SER A 272 14.95 -22.18 16.42
C SER A 272 14.51 -23.49 15.78
N ILE A 273 15.34 -24.53 15.89
CA ILE A 273 15.00 -25.88 15.42
C ILE A 273 13.73 -26.39 16.12
N GLU A 274 13.57 -26.05 17.40
CA GLU A 274 12.38 -26.38 18.19
C GLU A 274 11.13 -25.68 17.66
N GLU A 275 11.19 -24.37 17.38
CA GLU A 275 10.06 -23.64 16.78
C GLU A 275 9.66 -24.22 15.42
N GLU A 276 10.63 -24.60 14.60
CA GLU A 276 10.37 -25.23 13.32
C GLU A 276 9.70 -26.60 13.47
N ASN A 277 10.24 -27.45 14.35
CA ASN A 277 9.68 -28.78 14.63
C ASN A 277 8.28 -28.71 15.25
N CYS A 278 8.00 -27.67 16.05
CA CYS A 278 6.69 -27.39 16.61
C CYS A 278 5.71 -26.74 15.62
N GLY A 279 6.12 -26.50 14.37
CA GLY A 279 5.25 -25.94 13.33
C GLY A 279 4.94 -24.45 13.48
N VAL A 280 5.75 -23.69 14.23
CA VAL A 280 5.52 -22.24 14.44
C VAL A 280 5.52 -21.47 13.11
N VAL A 281 6.43 -21.81 12.20
CA VAL A 281 6.53 -21.20 10.86
C VAL A 281 5.23 -21.42 10.07
N ASP A 282 4.72 -22.64 10.07
CA ASP A 282 3.46 -23.01 9.41
C ASP A 282 2.27 -22.27 10.01
N GLU A 283 2.23 -22.17 11.33
CA GLU A 283 1.13 -21.52 12.03
C GLU A 283 1.12 -20.00 11.81
N ILE A 284 2.29 -19.34 11.76
CA ILE A 284 2.37 -17.92 11.37
C ILE A 284 1.78 -17.71 9.97
N LEU A 285 2.14 -18.56 9.01
CA LEU A 285 1.62 -18.47 7.65
C LEU A 285 0.11 -18.71 7.60
N ARG A 286 -0.39 -19.69 8.36
CA ARG A 286 -1.83 -19.97 8.47
C ARG A 286 -2.59 -18.79 9.08
N MET A 287 -2.12 -18.26 10.21
CA MET A 287 -2.74 -17.12 10.90
C MET A 287 -2.72 -15.85 10.03
N CYS A 288 -1.62 -15.60 9.32
CA CYS A 288 -1.46 -14.43 8.46
C CYS A 288 -2.01 -14.62 7.04
N SER A 289 -2.61 -15.77 6.73
CA SER A 289 -3.20 -16.05 5.41
C SER A 289 -4.31 -15.05 5.07
N PHE A 290 -4.55 -14.87 3.77
CA PHE A 290 -5.65 -14.05 3.29
C PHE A 290 -6.98 -14.56 3.86
N GLU A 291 -7.20 -15.87 3.77
CA GLU A 291 -8.42 -16.55 4.21
C GLU A 291 -8.68 -16.33 5.69
N ASN A 292 -7.66 -16.45 6.55
CA ASN A 292 -7.84 -16.23 7.97
C ASN A 292 -8.10 -14.75 8.26
N LEU A 293 -7.20 -13.86 7.83
CA LEU A 293 -7.28 -12.43 8.16
C LEU A 293 -8.55 -11.78 7.59
N SER A 294 -8.98 -12.12 6.37
CA SER A 294 -10.16 -11.49 5.74
C SER A 294 -11.47 -11.84 6.45
N ASN A 295 -11.50 -12.98 7.16
CA ASN A 295 -12.71 -13.49 7.84
C ASN A 295 -12.80 -13.07 9.32
N LEU A 296 -11.82 -12.35 9.85
CA LEU A 296 -11.87 -11.83 11.21
C LEU A 296 -12.90 -10.70 11.34
N GLU A 297 -13.66 -10.69 12.43
CA GLU A 297 -14.70 -9.69 12.70
C GLU A 297 -14.16 -8.25 12.60
N VAL A 298 -12.98 -8.00 13.17
CA VAL A 298 -12.29 -6.71 13.09
C VAL A 298 -12.00 -6.27 11.65
N ASN A 299 -11.81 -7.21 10.72
CA ASN A 299 -11.48 -6.93 9.33
C ASN A 299 -12.72 -6.83 8.44
N ILE A 300 -13.80 -7.52 8.79
CA ILE A 300 -15.09 -7.43 8.07
C ILE A 300 -15.77 -6.09 8.39
N ASN A 301 -15.89 -5.76 9.68
CA ASN A 301 -16.73 -4.66 10.16
C ASN A 301 -15.94 -3.46 10.70
N GLY A 302 -14.64 -3.62 10.97
CA GLY A 302 -13.82 -2.55 11.53
C GLY A 302 -13.45 -1.44 10.55
N LYS A 303 -12.98 -0.33 11.12
CA LYS A 303 -12.54 0.87 10.42
C LYS A 303 -11.28 1.41 11.08
N LEU A 304 -10.31 1.87 10.29
CA LEU A 304 -9.12 2.54 10.81
C LEU A 304 -9.45 3.96 11.32
N PRO A 305 -8.66 4.50 12.26
CA PRO A 305 -8.80 5.90 12.71
C PRO A 305 -8.69 6.94 11.58
N THR A 306 -8.01 6.57 10.49
CA THR A 306 -7.80 7.37 9.28
C THR A 306 -8.98 7.34 8.30
N GLY A 307 -10.01 6.52 8.54
CA GLY A 307 -11.26 6.52 7.79
C GLY A 307 -11.52 5.29 6.92
N GLU A 308 -10.51 4.48 6.64
CA GLU A 308 -10.59 3.30 5.79
C GLU A 308 -11.38 2.18 6.46
N ARG A 309 -12.31 1.54 5.74
CA ARG A 309 -12.91 0.28 6.20
C ARG A 309 -11.91 -0.85 6.02
N ASN A 310 -11.75 -1.67 7.05
CA ASN A 310 -10.72 -2.72 7.08
C ASN A 310 -10.90 -3.73 5.94
N LYS A 311 -12.14 -4.02 5.54
CA LYS A 311 -12.45 -4.95 4.44
C LYS A 311 -11.80 -4.60 3.11
N TYR A 312 -11.50 -3.32 2.86
CA TYR A 312 -10.87 -2.89 1.60
C TYR A 312 -9.38 -3.25 1.50
N PHE A 313 -8.76 -3.69 2.60
CA PHE A 313 -7.43 -4.27 2.58
C PHE A 313 -7.42 -5.73 2.11
N PHE A 314 -8.58 -6.40 2.07
CA PHE A 314 -8.72 -7.82 1.75
C PHE A 314 -9.56 -8.01 0.48
N ILE A 315 -8.95 -7.73 -0.67
CA ILE A 315 -9.58 -7.94 -1.98
C ILE A 315 -8.92 -9.15 -2.61
N LYS A 316 -9.72 -10.16 -2.98
CA LYS A 316 -9.20 -11.34 -3.70
C LYS A 316 -8.67 -10.89 -5.06
N GLU A 317 -7.45 -11.32 -5.35
CA GLU A 317 -6.90 -11.32 -6.71
C GLU A 317 -7.75 -12.27 -7.56
N LYS A 318 -8.82 -11.76 -8.20
CA LYS A 318 -9.47 -12.48 -9.31
C LYS A 318 -8.67 -12.21 -10.57
N LEU A 319 -7.45 -12.68 -10.64
CA LEU A 319 -6.69 -12.74 -11.89
C LEU A 319 -5.86 -14.02 -11.89
N GLU A 320 -6.25 -14.94 -12.77
CA GLU A 320 -5.45 -16.10 -13.12
C GLU A 320 -4.07 -15.61 -13.59
N ILE A 321 -3.03 -16.34 -13.21
CA ILE A 321 -1.63 -16.10 -13.61
C ILE A 321 -1.46 -16.50 -15.09
N GLY A 322 -2.24 -15.87 -15.97
CA GLY A 322 -2.36 -16.20 -17.38
C GLY A 322 -2.65 -14.96 -18.21
N ARG A 323 -1.61 -14.45 -18.87
CA ARG A 323 -1.63 -13.65 -20.11
C ARG A 323 -2.58 -12.44 -20.12
N ILE A 324 -2.05 -11.27 -19.73
CA ILE A 324 -2.55 -10.00 -20.26
C ILE A 324 -1.40 -9.38 -21.05
N ILE A 325 -1.55 -9.38 -22.38
CA ILE A 325 -0.69 -8.67 -23.32
C ILE A 325 -1.33 -7.29 -23.52
N PHE A 326 -0.64 -6.22 -23.15
CA PHE A 326 -1.00 -4.88 -23.64
C PHE A 326 -0.28 -4.68 -24.97
N VAL A 327 -1.06 -4.49 -26.05
CA VAL A 327 -0.55 -3.97 -27.31
C VAL A 327 -1.03 -2.53 -27.40
N THR A 328 -0.18 -1.57 -27.06
CA THR A 328 -0.42 -0.15 -27.33
C THR A 328 0.24 0.26 -28.66
N PRO A 329 -0.27 1.28 -29.38
CA PRO A 329 0.29 1.72 -30.67
C PRO A 329 1.69 2.35 -30.59
N ARG A 330 2.20 2.59 -29.37
CA ARG A 330 3.59 2.97 -29.10
C ARG A 330 4.25 1.79 -28.42
N ALA A 331 5.24 1.22 -29.10
CA ALA A 331 5.90 -0.04 -28.76
C ALA A 331 6.45 -0.09 -27.32
N TYR A 332 5.63 -0.55 -26.38
CA TYR A 332 6.09 -1.10 -25.11
C TYR A 332 5.68 -2.56 -25.07
N THR A 333 6.57 -3.44 -25.54
CA THR A 333 6.38 -4.88 -25.42
C THR A 333 6.83 -5.30 -24.03
N LEU A 334 5.92 -5.30 -23.06
CA LEU A 334 6.14 -5.99 -21.79
C LEU A 334 5.84 -7.49 -21.99
N ASP A 335 6.84 -8.21 -22.50
CA ASP A 335 6.76 -9.67 -22.68
C ASP A 335 7.14 -10.40 -21.39
N VAL A 336 6.18 -11.11 -20.80
CA VAL A 336 6.39 -12.00 -19.64
C VAL A 336 6.51 -13.44 -20.15
N VAL A 337 7.78 -13.84 -20.36
CA VAL A 337 8.37 -15.20 -20.38
C VAL A 337 8.08 -16.11 -21.59
N GLY A 338 9.16 -16.54 -22.29
CA GLY A 338 9.15 -17.81 -23.04
C GLY A 338 10.15 -17.96 -24.19
N THR A 339 11.45 -18.10 -23.86
CA THR A 339 12.54 -18.74 -24.64
C THR A 339 12.76 -18.36 -26.12
N ARG A 340 13.94 -17.76 -26.39
CA ARG A 340 15.01 -18.35 -27.23
C ARG A 340 16.28 -17.47 -27.21
N ARG A 341 17.23 -17.76 -26.30
CA ARG A 341 18.67 -18.00 -26.58
C ARG A 341 19.50 -18.15 -25.29
N PRO A 342 20.67 -18.82 -25.35
CA PRO A 342 21.34 -19.41 -24.19
C PRO A 342 22.50 -18.56 -23.62
N LEU A 343 22.73 -18.76 -22.30
CA LEU A 343 23.97 -18.62 -21.49
C LEU A 343 24.63 -17.22 -21.50
N LEU A 344 24.65 -16.47 -20.39
CA LEU A 344 25.26 -16.80 -19.08
C LEU A 344 24.47 -16.16 -17.91
N ALA A 345 24.53 -16.79 -16.74
CA ALA A 345 23.82 -16.51 -15.49
C ALA A 345 24.10 -15.11 -14.85
N PRO A 346 23.34 -14.64 -13.83
CA PRO A 346 22.24 -15.30 -13.11
C PRO A 346 20.86 -14.60 -13.25
N ARG A 347 19.83 -15.31 -12.79
CA ARG A 347 18.42 -14.93 -12.79
C ARG A 347 18.20 -13.63 -11.99
N GLU A 348 17.97 -12.51 -12.67
CA GLU A 348 17.58 -11.25 -12.02
C GLU A 348 16.05 -11.12 -11.94
N PRO A 349 15.46 -10.98 -10.74
CA PRO A 349 14.03 -10.71 -10.53
C PRO A 349 13.54 -9.37 -11.12
N LEU A 350 14.44 -8.58 -11.71
CA LEU A 350 14.24 -7.18 -12.09
C LEU A 350 14.55 -6.87 -13.56
N ALA A 351 14.66 -7.89 -14.43
CA ALA A 351 14.86 -7.67 -15.87
C ALA A 351 13.80 -6.75 -16.52
N TRP A 352 12.59 -6.69 -15.95
CA TRP A 352 11.53 -5.76 -16.34
C TRP A 352 11.75 -4.31 -15.84
N LEU A 353 12.49 -4.13 -14.75
CA LEU A 353 12.81 -2.82 -14.15
C LEU A 353 13.95 -2.13 -14.91
N LEU A 354 15.00 -2.87 -15.26
CA LEU A 354 16.18 -2.34 -15.94
C LEU A 354 15.89 -1.92 -17.38
N ASN A 355 15.08 -2.68 -18.12
CA ASN A 355 14.69 -2.32 -19.49
C ASN A 355 13.77 -1.08 -19.58
N SER A 356 13.19 -0.64 -18.47
CA SER A 356 12.27 0.51 -18.43
C SER A 356 12.94 1.83 -18.00
N ALA A 357 14.18 1.76 -17.47
CA ALA A 357 14.89 2.89 -16.89
C ALA A 357 15.95 3.51 -17.83
N GLU A 358 16.21 2.90 -18.98
CA GLU A 358 17.21 3.34 -19.97
C GLU A 358 16.60 4.15 -21.15
N THR A 359 15.38 4.67 -21.00
CA THR A 359 14.71 5.58 -21.97
C THR A 359 14.07 6.74 -21.24
#